data_AF-A0A833HH88-F1
#
_entry.id   AF-A0A833HH88-F1
#
_cell.length_a   1.000
_cell.length_b   1.000
_cell.length_c   1.000
_cell.angle_alpha   90.00
_cell.angle_beta   90.00
_cell.angle_gamma   90.00
#
_symmetry.space_group_name_H-M   'P 1'
#
loop_
_entity.id
_entity.type
_entity.pdbx_description
1 polymer ?
#
loop_
_entity_poly.entity_id
_entity_poly.type
_entity_poly.pdbx_seq_one_letter_code
_entity_poly.pdbx_strand_id
1 'polypeptide(L)'
;MALVVLAIASGPQLRQLAAAPPRALAAIVLGGGLLAGGVGILAFYAALKGGSIQQVMPIAFTSPLFGAAAAILLGGEEISPRALAGMALTLVGIGLIATR
;
A
#
# COMPACT_ATOMS: atom_id res chain seq x y z
N MET A 1 21.84 -6.75 -9.64
CA MET A 1 22.00 -5.28 -9.50
C MET A 1 21.08 -4.69 -8.44
N ALA A 2 19.76 -4.93 -8.48
CA ALA A 2 18.82 -4.41 -7.48
C ALA A 2 19.18 -4.75 -6.02
N LEU A 3 19.63 -5.98 -5.74
CA LEU A 3 19.98 -6.42 -4.38
C LEU A 3 21.18 -5.67 -3.79
N VAL A 4 22.16 -5.34 -4.64
CA VAL A 4 23.36 -4.57 -4.26
C VAL A 4 23.00 -3.10 -4.02
N VAL A 5 22.15 -2.53 -4.87
CA VAL A 5 21.63 -1.16 -4.70
C VAL A 5 20.82 -1.04 -3.41
N LEU A 6 19.94 -2.00 -3.13
CA LEU A 6 19.17 -2.05 -1.89
C LEU A 6 20.07 -2.20 -0.67
N ALA A 7 21.08 -3.07 -0.71
CA ALA A 7 22.01 -3.27 0.40
C ALA A 7 22.78 -1.97 0.75
N ILE A 8 23.26 -1.24 -0.26
CA ILE A 8 23.97 0.03 -0.05
C ILE A 8 23.01 1.10 0.46
N ALA A 9 21.82 1.23 -0.16
CA ALA A 9 20.84 2.25 0.21
C ALA A 9 20.20 2.03 1.58
N SER A 10 20.18 0.80 2.10
CA SER A 10 19.54 0.45 3.38
C SER A 10 20.47 0.50 4.59
N GLY A 11 21.79 0.65 4.39
CA GLY A 11 22.79 0.67 5.48
C GLY A 11 22.44 1.61 6.65
N PRO A 12 22.07 2.88 6.42
CA PRO A 12 21.66 3.80 7.50
C PRO A 12 20.31 3.41 8.15
N GLN A 13 19.38 2.87 7.39
CA GLN A 13 18.04 2.48 7.83
C GLN A 13 18.09 1.21 8.68
N LEU A 14 19.02 0.29 8.41
CA LEU A 14 19.28 -0.88 9.26
C LEU A 14 19.68 -0.48 10.69
N ARG A 15 20.44 0.62 10.84
CA ARG A 15 20.76 1.17 12.17
C ARG A 15 19.55 1.80 12.85
N GLN A 16 18.68 2.45 12.10
CA GLN A 16 17.42 2.98 12.64
C GLN A 16 16.45 1.88 13.07
N LEU A 17 16.39 0.77 12.33
CA LEU A 17 15.61 -0.41 12.71
C LEU A 17 16.14 -1.06 14.00
N ALA A 18 17.46 -1.14 14.16
CA ALA A 18 18.06 -1.65 15.41
C ALA A 18 17.79 -0.76 16.63
N ALA A 19 17.60 0.54 16.41
CA ALA A 19 17.25 1.51 17.46
C ALA A 19 15.72 1.68 17.65
N ALA A 20 14.90 1.05 16.82
CA ALA A 20 13.45 1.23 16.85
C ALA A 20 12.80 0.50 18.02
N PRO A 21 11.70 1.05 18.59
CA PRO A 21 10.99 0.38 19.67
C PRO A 21 10.32 -0.92 19.19
N PRO A 22 10.18 -1.94 20.06
CA PRO A 22 9.64 -3.26 19.69
C PRO A 22 8.25 -3.21 19.05
N ARG A 23 7.42 -2.23 19.45
CA ARG A 23 6.08 -2.01 18.89
C ARG A 23 6.12 -1.57 17.43
N ALA A 24 7.10 -0.74 17.05
CA ALA A 24 7.27 -0.31 15.66
C ALA A 24 7.75 -1.47 14.79
N LEU A 25 8.68 -2.28 15.30
CA LEU A 25 9.13 -3.50 14.62
C LEU A 25 7.99 -4.50 14.43
N ALA A 26 7.16 -4.71 15.46
CA ALA A 26 5.97 -5.56 15.36
C ALA A 26 4.98 -5.03 14.30
N ALA A 27 4.73 -3.72 14.26
CA ALA A 27 3.86 -3.11 13.25
C ALA A 27 4.39 -3.29 11.82
N ILE A 28 5.71 -3.17 11.61
CA ILE A 28 6.34 -3.39 10.31
C ILE A 28 6.24 -4.86 9.89
N VAL A 29 6.57 -5.80 10.79
CA VAL A 29 6.55 -7.23 10.48
C VAL A 29 5.13 -7.73 10.22
N LEU A 30 4.18 -7.36 11.08
CA LEU A 30 2.79 -7.81 10.95
C LEU A 30 2.06 -7.06 9.83
N GLY A 31 2.09 -5.74 9.85
CA GLY A 31 1.37 -4.90 8.88
C GLY A 31 2.02 -4.90 7.50
N GLY A 32 3.30 -4.52 7.42
CA GLY A 32 4.02 -4.43 6.15
C GLY A 32 4.40 -5.81 5.59
N GLY A 33 4.97 -6.67 6.43
CA GLY A 33 5.46 -7.99 6.02
C GLY A 33 4.32 -8.97 5.77
N LEU A 34 3.67 -9.43 6.82
CA LEU A 34 2.71 -10.54 6.75
C LEU A 34 1.40 -10.14 6.05
N LEU A 35 0.79 -9.02 6.45
CA LEU A 35 -0.49 -8.60 5.90
C LEU A 35 -0.35 -8.03 4.49
N ALA A 36 0.46 -6.98 4.29
CA ALA A 36 0.58 -6.37 2.97
C ALA A 36 1.40 -7.23 1.99
N GLY A 37 2.61 -7.66 2.38
CA GLY A 37 3.50 -8.44 1.53
C GLY A 37 3.09 -9.91 1.36
N GLY A 38 2.48 -10.52 2.38
CA GLY A 38 2.01 -11.90 2.33
C GLY A 38 0.56 -11.99 1.83
N VAL A 39 -0.39 -11.75 2.73
CA VAL A 39 -1.82 -11.93 2.45
C VAL A 39 -2.29 -11.05 1.28
N GLY A 40 -1.87 -9.79 1.22
CA GLY A 40 -2.24 -8.85 0.17
C GLY A 40 -1.78 -9.30 -1.22
N ILE A 41 -0.53 -9.73 -1.35
CA ILE A 41 -0.02 -10.25 -2.63
C ILE A 41 -0.69 -11.56 -3.02
N LEU A 42 -0.94 -12.46 -2.08
CA LEU A 42 -1.67 -13.71 -2.36
C LEU A 42 -3.10 -13.43 -2.83
N ALA A 43 -3.80 -12.51 -2.18
CA ALA A 43 -5.13 -12.07 -2.59
C ALA A 43 -5.11 -11.41 -3.98
N PHE A 44 -4.10 -10.58 -4.26
CA PHE A 44 -3.91 -9.96 -5.57
C PHE A 44 -3.70 -11.00 -6.68
N TYR A 45 -2.84 -12.00 -6.45
CA TYR A 45 -2.65 -13.07 -7.42
C TYR A 45 -3.88 -13.97 -7.58
N ALA A 46 -4.63 -14.22 -6.50
CA ALA A 46 -5.89 -14.94 -6.58
C ALA A 46 -6.91 -14.19 -7.44
N ALA A 47 -7.00 -12.86 -7.30
CA ALA A 47 -7.86 -12.02 -8.13
C ALA A 47 -7.43 -12.03 -9.61
N LEU A 48 -6.12 -11.96 -9.89
CA LEU A 48 -5.59 -12.06 -11.26
C LEU A 48 -5.86 -13.42 -11.91
N LYS A 49 -5.96 -14.49 -11.13
CA LYS A 49 -6.27 -15.82 -11.65
C LYS A 49 -7.74 -15.98 -12.02
N GLY A 50 -8.64 -15.23 -11.38
CA GLY A 50 -10.09 -15.28 -11.60
C GLY A 50 -10.65 -14.19 -12.52
N GLY A 51 -9.90 -13.10 -12.76
CA GLY A 51 -10.34 -11.94 -13.54
C GLY A 51 -9.32 -11.48 -14.58
N SER A 52 -9.71 -10.51 -15.42
CA SER A 52 -8.79 -9.95 -16.41
C SER A 52 -7.79 -8.98 -15.75
N ILE A 53 -6.56 -8.95 -16.28
CA ILE A 53 -5.52 -8.02 -15.83
C ILE A 53 -6.00 -6.57 -15.93
N GLN A 54 -6.78 -6.24 -16.97
CA GLN A 54 -7.30 -4.89 -17.21
C GLN A 54 -8.26 -4.41 -16.11
N GLN A 55 -8.97 -5.33 -15.44
CA GLN A 55 -9.89 -4.98 -14.36
C GLN A 55 -9.20 -5.03 -12.99
N VAL A 56 -8.38 -6.04 -12.75
CA VAL A 56 -7.73 -6.26 -11.44
C VAL A 56 -6.66 -5.22 -11.15
N MET A 57 -5.87 -4.80 -12.16
CA MET A 57 -4.79 -3.83 -11.97
C MET A 57 -5.30 -2.46 -11.48
N PRO A 58 -6.28 -1.80 -12.13
CA PRO A 58 -6.85 -0.54 -11.62
C PRO A 58 -7.41 -0.67 -10.21
N ILE A 59 -8.09 -1.79 -9.89
CA ILE A 59 -8.65 -2.02 -8.56
C ILE A 59 -7.53 -2.10 -7.52
N ALA A 60 -6.41 -2.77 -7.81
CA ALA A 60 -5.27 -2.84 -6.89
C ALA A 60 -4.62 -1.46 -6.66
N PHE A 61 -4.69 -0.55 -7.63
CA PHE A 61 -4.23 0.83 -7.50
C PHE A 61 -5.17 1.74 -6.69
N THR A 62 -6.28 1.21 -6.14
CA THR A 62 -7.07 1.93 -5.13
C THR A 62 -6.37 2.01 -3.75
N SER A 63 -5.19 1.39 -3.58
CA SER A 63 -4.45 1.39 -2.31
C SER A 63 -4.20 2.76 -1.67
N PRO A 64 -4.00 3.88 -2.41
CA PRO A 64 -3.90 5.20 -1.79
C PRO A 64 -5.17 5.61 -1.03
N LEU A 65 -6.34 5.13 -1.46
CA LEU A 65 -7.61 5.39 -0.79
C LEU A 65 -7.66 4.75 0.59
N PHE A 66 -7.23 3.49 0.67
CA PHE A 66 -7.14 2.76 1.94
C PHE A 66 -6.05 3.36 2.84
N GLY A 67 -4.94 3.82 2.26
CA GLY A 67 -3.90 4.56 2.99
C GLY A 67 -4.42 5.86 3.60
N ALA A 68 -5.18 6.65 2.84
CA ALA A 68 -5.80 7.88 3.32
C ALA A 68 -6.88 7.60 4.38
N ALA A 69 -7.70 6.57 4.19
CA ALA A 69 -8.68 6.14 5.18
C ALA A 69 -7.99 5.71 6.49
N ALA A 70 -6.90 4.94 6.40
CA ALA A 70 -6.10 4.57 7.56
C ALA A 70 -5.45 5.78 8.23
N ALA A 71 -4.97 6.77 7.47
CA ALA A 71 -4.42 8.01 8.01
C ALA A 71 -5.46 8.83 8.80
N ILE A 72 -6.70 8.92 8.31
CA ILE A 72 -7.80 9.54 9.07
C ILE A 72 -8.09 8.74 10.35
N LEU A 73 -8.30 7.44 10.21
CA LEU A 73 -8.83 6.60 11.30
C LEU A 73 -7.80 6.30 12.38
N LEU A 74 -6.53 6.13 12.01
CA LEU A 74 -5.44 5.71 12.91
C LEU A 74 -4.46 6.86 13.20
N GLY A 75 -4.24 7.76 12.24
CA GLY A 75 -3.32 8.89 12.37
C GLY A 75 -3.99 10.16 12.91
N GLY A 76 -5.32 10.29 12.78
CA GLY A 76 -6.05 11.49 13.16
C GLY A 76 -5.74 12.70 12.29
N GLU A 77 -5.12 12.50 11.12
CA GLU A 77 -4.75 13.58 10.21
C GLU A 77 -5.98 14.17 9.50
N GLU A 78 -6.05 15.50 9.44
CA GLU A 78 -7.10 16.19 8.71
C GLU A 78 -6.86 16.09 7.20
N ILE A 79 -7.82 15.53 6.47
CA ILE A 79 -7.75 15.47 5.01
C ILE A 79 -8.13 16.81 4.41
N SER A 80 -7.22 17.38 3.62
CA SER A 80 -7.50 18.56 2.81
C SER A 80 -8.63 18.27 1.79
N PRO A 81 -9.56 19.21 1.56
CA PRO A 81 -10.60 19.06 0.53
C PRO A 81 -10.04 18.74 -0.86
N ARG A 82 -8.82 19.18 -1.17
CA ARG A 82 -8.13 18.88 -2.44
C ARG A 82 -7.74 17.40 -2.55
N ALA A 83 -7.28 16.81 -1.45
CA ALA A 83 -6.95 15.39 -1.40
C ALA A 83 -8.21 14.53 -1.54
N LEU A 84 -9.32 14.94 -0.93
CA LEU A 84 -10.62 14.28 -1.09
C LEU A 84 -11.11 14.32 -2.55
N ALA A 85 -11.01 15.47 -3.21
CA ALA A 85 -11.35 15.60 -4.63
C ALA A 85 -10.47 14.72 -5.52
N GLY A 86 -9.16 14.67 -5.25
CA GLY A 86 -8.23 13.77 -5.95
C GLY A 86 -8.61 12.30 -5.79
N MET A 87 -8.92 11.87 -4.57
CA MET A 87 -9.39 10.51 -4.28
C MET A 87 -10.69 10.17 -5.01
N ALA A 88 -11.66 11.09 -5.02
CA ALA A 88 -12.91 10.90 -5.75
C ALA A 88 -12.66 10.73 -7.26
N LEU A 89 -11.79 11.54 -7.86
CA LEU A 89 -11.39 11.41 -9.26
C LEU A 89 -10.71 10.07 -9.56
N THR A 90 -9.84 9.59 -8.66
CA THR A 90 -9.20 8.28 -8.79
C THR A 90 -10.24 7.15 -8.77
N LEU A 91 -11.23 7.21 -7.87
CA LEU A 91 -12.32 6.22 -7.81
C LEU A 91 -13.15 6.20 -9.10
N VAL A 92 -13.51 7.38 -9.62
CA VAL A 92 -14.23 7.49 -10.88
C VAL A 92 -13.42 6.90 -12.03
N GLY A 93 -12.12 7.23 -12.13
CA GLY A 93 -11.23 6.70 -13.16
C GLY A 93 -11.11 5.18 -13.11
N ILE A 94 -10.94 4.61 -11.92
CA ILE A 94 -10.86 3.16 -11.72
C ILE A 94 -12.19 2.49 -12.07
N GLY A 95 -13.31 3.06 -11.64
CA GLY A 95 -14.65 2.58 -11.98
C GLY A 95 -14.87 2.50 -13.48
N LEU A 96 -14.51 3.55 -14.22
CA LEU A 96 -14.62 3.60 -15.68
C LEU A 96 -13.77 2.53 -16.41
N ILE A 97 -12.58 2.23 -15.90
CA ILE A 97 -11.71 1.20 -16.48
C ILE A 97 -12.22 -0.20 -16.12
N ALA A 98 -12.63 -0.40 -14.87
CA ALA A 98 -13.01 -1.71 -14.34
C ALA A 98 -14.38 -2.20 -14.84
N THR A 99 -15.25 -1.32 -15.36
CA THR A 99 -16.58 -1.70 -15.91
C THR A 99 -16.57 -2.13 -17.37
N ARG A 100 -15.42 -2.10 -18.06
CA ARG A 100 -15.27 -2.59 -19.44
C ARG A 100 -14.46 -3.89 -19.48
#